data_AF-A0A6V7KKP7-F1
#
_entry.id   AF-A0A6V7KKP7-F1
#
_cell.length_a   1.000
_cell.length_b   1.000
_cell.length_c   1.000
_cell.angle_alpha   90.00
_cell.angle_beta   90.00
_cell.angle_gamma   90.00
#
_symmetry.space_group_name_H-M   'P 1'
#
loop_
_entity.id
_entity.type
_entity.pdbx_description
1 polymer ?
#
loop_
_entity_poly.entity_id
_entity_poly.type
_entity_poly.pdbx_seq_one_letter_code
_entity_poly.pdbx_strand_id
1 'polypeptide(L)'
;FKVSPLPFQFENTIYFDLSSESLRPRLECPQDITAEPPPGESEAFVKFNQPASDVDWFRYIKSKPPWGTRLEANLPIGVHPVTFIAHHPITKKQADCTFRIVIK
;
A
#
# COMPACT_ATOMS: atom_id res chain seq x y z
N PHE A 1 10.08 20.76 15.11
CA PHE A 1 11.52 20.49 15.00
C PHE A 1 11.81 19.87 13.65
N LYS A 2 12.44 20.62 12.74
CA LYS A 2 12.83 20.16 11.41
C LYS A 2 14.29 19.74 11.51
N VAL A 3 14.54 18.44 11.65
CA VAL A 3 15.92 17.92 11.72
C VAL A 3 16.41 17.80 10.29
N SER A 4 17.23 18.76 9.87
CA SER A 4 17.98 18.66 8.62
C SER A 4 19.15 17.68 8.83
N PRO A 5 19.43 16.74 7.91
CA PRO A 5 20.55 15.82 8.08
C PRO A 5 21.89 16.56 7.93
N LEU A 6 22.82 16.33 8.86
CA LEU A 6 24.21 16.76 8.74
C LEU A 6 25.04 15.68 8.03
N PRO A 7 25.93 16.04 7.09
CA PRO A 7 26.84 15.08 6.47
C PRO A 7 27.93 14.67 7.46
N PHE A 8 28.18 13.37 7.59
CA PHE A 8 29.32 12.81 8.33
C PHE A 8 30.37 12.33 7.33
N GLN A 9 31.63 12.76 7.50
CA GLN A 9 32.69 12.55 6.52
C GLN A 9 33.76 11.65 7.13
N PHE A 10 33.87 10.41 6.64
CA PHE A 10 35.05 9.57 6.80
C PHE A 10 35.43 9.02 5.42
N GLU A 11 36.71 9.17 5.06
CA GLU A 11 37.35 8.67 3.83
C GLU A 11 36.52 8.78 2.55
N ASN A 12 36.43 10.00 2.01
CA ASN A 12 35.99 10.31 0.64
C ASN A 12 34.71 9.64 0.13
N THR A 13 33.85 9.16 1.02
CA THR A 13 32.58 8.53 0.67
C THR A 13 31.49 9.18 1.51
N ILE A 14 30.52 9.81 0.85
CA ILE A 14 29.32 10.32 1.51
C ILE A 14 28.44 9.10 1.80
N TYR A 15 28.43 8.65 3.05
CA TYR A 15 27.41 7.72 3.53
C TYR A 15 26.22 8.54 4.04
N PHE A 16 25.10 8.51 3.31
CA PHE A 16 23.83 8.94 3.89
C PHE A 16 23.53 8.01 5.07
N ASP A 17 23.12 8.57 6.21
CA ASP A 17 22.69 7.79 7.38
C ASP A 17 21.54 6.86 6.98
N LEU A 18 21.88 5.63 6.58
CA LEU A 18 20.99 4.50 6.41
C LEU A 18 20.61 3.99 7.79
N SER A 19 20.09 4.86 8.66
CA SER A 19 19.37 4.44 9.85
C SER A 19 18.34 3.43 9.37
N SER A 20 18.38 2.20 9.90
CA SER A 20 17.62 1.10 9.29
C SER A 20 16.13 1.44 9.15
N GLU A 21 15.61 2.32 10.01
CA GLU A 21 14.27 2.91 9.98
C GLU A 21 13.89 3.56 8.63
N SER A 22 14.84 4.20 7.92
CA SER A 22 14.58 4.98 6.69
C SER A 22 14.43 4.14 5.41
N LEU A 23 14.68 2.83 5.48
CA LEU A 23 14.57 1.90 4.35
C LEU A 23 13.27 1.09 4.34
N ARG A 24 12.30 1.39 5.21
CA ARG A 24 10.94 0.85 5.06
C ARG A 24 10.27 1.57 3.89
N PRO A 25 9.62 0.84 2.96
CA PRO A 25 8.97 1.48 1.82
C PRO A 25 7.79 2.32 2.32
N ARG A 26 7.56 3.48 1.70
CA ARG A 26 6.34 4.26 1.93
C ARG A 26 5.18 3.55 1.25
N LEU A 27 4.10 3.32 1.99
CA LEU A 27 2.85 2.76 1.46
C LEU A 27 1.66 3.44 2.13
N GLU A 28 0.86 4.15 1.35
CA GLU A 28 -0.34 4.85 1.81
C GLU A 28 -1.58 4.19 1.19
N CYS A 29 -2.54 3.86 2.04
CA CYS A 29 -3.72 3.14 1.62
C CYS A 29 -4.72 4.01 0.85
N PRO A 30 -5.52 3.40 -0.04
CA PRO A 30 -6.73 4.03 -0.55
C PRO A 30 -7.68 4.35 0.60
N GLN A 31 -8.64 5.24 0.34
CA GLN A 31 -9.73 5.49 1.27
C GLN A 31 -10.66 4.27 1.33
N ASP A 32 -11.29 4.07 2.49
CA ASP A 32 -12.35 3.09 2.65
C ASP A 32 -13.52 3.41 1.71
N ILE A 33 -14.15 2.37 1.17
CA ILE A 33 -15.25 2.48 0.22
C ILE A 33 -16.51 1.91 0.85
N THR A 34 -17.62 2.61 0.65
CA THR A 34 -18.97 2.09 0.90
C THR A 34 -19.75 2.14 -0.40
N ALA A 35 -20.33 1.02 -0.80
CA ALA A 35 -21.15 0.91 -2.01
C ALA A 35 -22.41 0.07 -1.70
N GLU A 36 -23.41 0.21 -2.58
CA GLU A 36 -24.66 -0.53 -2.50
C GLU A 36 -24.83 -1.34 -3.79
N PRO A 37 -25.31 -2.59 -3.72
CA PRO A 37 -25.58 -3.38 -4.90
C PRO A 37 -26.76 -2.80 -5.70
N PRO A 38 -26.81 -3.01 -7.03
CA PRO A 38 -27.98 -2.65 -7.82
C PRO A 38 -29.27 -3.30 -7.29
N PRO A 39 -30.46 -2.70 -7.53
CA PRO A 39 -31.72 -3.25 -7.08
C PRO A 39 -31.95 -4.69 -7.56
N GLY A 40 -32.12 -5.61 -6.61
CA GLY A 40 -32.34 -7.04 -6.90
C GLY A 40 -31.07 -7.87 -7.02
N GLU A 41 -29.88 -7.27 -6.88
CA GLU A 41 -28.60 -7.97 -6.88
C GLU A 41 -28.06 -8.18 -5.46
N SER A 42 -27.17 -9.16 -5.30
CA SER A 42 -26.49 -9.47 -4.04
C SER A 42 -25.02 -9.06 -4.04
N GLU A 43 -24.53 -8.47 -5.13
CA GLU A 43 -23.14 -8.07 -5.33
C GLU A 43 -23.07 -6.65 -5.91
N ALA A 44 -21.94 -5.98 -5.69
CA ALA A 44 -21.63 -4.69 -6.28
C ALA A 44 -20.28 -4.72 -6.99
N PHE A 45 -20.22 -4.13 -8.18
CA PHE A 45 -18.95 -3.84 -8.85
C PHE A 45 -18.28 -2.63 -8.19
N VAL A 46 -17.05 -2.82 -7.74
CA VAL A 46 -16.24 -1.76 -7.13
C VAL A 46 -14.93 -1.57 -7.89
N LYS A 47 -14.53 -0.31 -8.02
CA LYS A 47 -13.21 0.10 -8.51
C LYS A 47 -12.59 1.07 -7.51
N PHE A 48 -11.30 0.92 -7.25
CA PHE A 48 -10.61 1.72 -6.25
C PHE A 48 -9.23 2.15 -6.73
N ASN A 49 -8.68 3.17 -6.07
CA ASN A 49 -7.39 3.72 -6.44
C ASN A 49 -6.26 2.78 -6.02
N GLN A 50 -5.18 2.80 -6.80
CA GLN A 50 -3.92 2.20 -6.40
C GLN A 50 -3.38 2.90 -5.12
N PRO A 51 -2.82 2.16 -4.14
CA PRO A 51 -2.12 2.79 -3.03
C PRO A 51 -0.92 3.62 -3.51
N ALA A 52 -0.64 4.73 -2.84
CA ALA A 52 0.56 5.51 -3.13
C ALA A 52 1.78 4.83 -2.50
N SER A 53 2.86 4.68 -3.27
CA SER A 53 4.06 3.96 -2.86
C SER A 53 5.32 4.56 -3.49
N ASP A 54 6.47 4.37 -2.84
CA ASP A 54 7.79 4.72 -3.36
C ASP A 54 8.54 3.55 -4.03
N VAL A 55 7.93 2.36 -4.04
CA VAL A 55 8.43 1.18 -4.77
C VAL A 55 7.59 0.85 -6.00
N ASP A 56 8.21 0.19 -6.98
CA ASP A 56 7.52 -0.25 -8.21
C ASP A 56 6.33 -1.17 -7.92
N TRP A 57 5.17 -0.79 -8.45
CA TRP A 57 3.89 -1.48 -8.25
C TRP A 57 3.94 -2.96 -8.68
N PHE A 58 4.44 -3.23 -9.87
CA PHE A 58 4.38 -4.57 -10.46
C PHE A 58 5.39 -5.55 -9.85
N ARG A 59 6.53 -5.03 -9.39
CA ARG A 59 7.62 -5.84 -8.84
C ARG A 59 7.50 -6.05 -7.34
N TYR A 60 7.04 -5.03 -6.62
CA TYR A 60 7.24 -4.95 -5.18
C TYR A 60 5.96 -4.76 -4.37
N ILE A 61 4.81 -4.53 -5.01
CA ILE A 61 3.53 -4.50 -4.32
C ILE A 61 2.77 -5.82 -4.52
N LYS A 62 2.24 -6.36 -3.42
CA LYS A 62 1.32 -7.49 -3.41
C LYS A 62 0.04 -7.11 -2.67
N SER A 63 -1.02 -7.87 -2.91
CA SER A 63 -2.28 -7.70 -2.18
C SER A 63 -2.74 -9.02 -1.54
N LYS A 64 -3.48 -8.88 -0.44
CA LYS A 64 -4.29 -9.93 0.18
C LYS A 64 -5.70 -9.38 0.35
N PRO A 65 -6.72 -9.96 -0.31
CA PRO A 65 -6.66 -11.07 -1.26
C PRO A 65 -5.91 -10.71 -2.58
N PRO A 66 -5.37 -11.69 -3.34
CA PRO A 66 -4.54 -11.43 -4.52
C PRO A 66 -5.22 -10.66 -5.65
N TRP A 67 -6.56 -10.69 -5.71
CA TRP A 67 -7.30 -9.90 -6.69
C TRP A 67 -7.16 -8.39 -6.45
N GLY A 68 -6.75 -7.95 -5.25
CA GLY A 68 -6.64 -6.54 -4.89
C GLY A 68 -5.71 -5.73 -5.79
N THR A 69 -4.70 -6.34 -6.42
CA THR A 69 -3.83 -5.67 -7.39
C THR A 69 -4.49 -5.44 -8.76
N ARG A 70 -5.69 -5.98 -9.00
CA ARG A 70 -6.51 -5.65 -10.17
C ARG A 70 -7.26 -4.33 -10.00
N LEU A 71 -7.34 -3.81 -8.78
CA LEU A 71 -7.98 -2.53 -8.43
C LEU A 71 -9.50 -2.47 -8.68
N GLU A 72 -10.11 -3.63 -8.96
CA GLU A 72 -11.54 -3.78 -9.18
C GLU A 72 -11.99 -5.21 -8.87
N ALA A 73 -13.25 -5.37 -8.46
CA ALA A 73 -13.89 -6.65 -8.20
C ALA A 73 -15.42 -6.53 -8.15
N ASN A 74 -16.13 -7.64 -8.40
CA ASN A 74 -17.50 -7.82 -7.93
C ASN A 74 -17.44 -8.44 -6.53
N LEU A 75 -18.13 -7.83 -5.57
CA LEU A 75 -18.10 -8.25 -4.18
C LEU A 75 -19.53 -8.43 -3.64
N PRO A 76 -19.80 -9.51 -2.89
CA PRO A 76 -21.09 -9.69 -2.25
C PRO A 76 -21.29 -8.71 -1.09
N ILE A 77 -22.53 -8.58 -0.62
CA ILE A 77 -22.84 -7.85 0.61
C ILE A 77 -21.93 -8.31 1.76
N GLY A 78 -21.32 -7.36 2.46
CA GLY A 78 -20.38 -7.63 3.55
C GLY A 78 -19.19 -6.67 3.60
N VAL A 79 -18.24 -7.00 4.47
CA VAL A 79 -16.99 -6.24 4.66
C VAL A 79 -15.83 -7.01 4.04
N HIS A 80 -15.14 -6.36 3.11
CA HIS A 80 -14.03 -6.92 2.35
C HIS A 80 -12.75 -6.12 2.63
N PRO A 81 -11.90 -6.55 3.58
CA PRO A 81 -10.61 -5.93 3.80
C PRO A 81 -9.64 -6.31 2.67
N VAL A 82 -8.90 -5.32 2.17
CA VAL A 82 -7.81 -5.53 1.22
C VAL A 82 -6.53 -4.95 1.81
N THR A 83 -5.54 -5.81 2.03
CA THR A 83 -4.23 -5.46 2.55
C THR A 83 -3.23 -5.39 1.40
N PHE A 84 -2.59 -4.24 1.22
CA PHE A 84 -1.42 -4.11 0.35
C PHE A 84 -0.14 -4.28 1.15
N ILE A 85 0.86 -4.89 0.53
CA ILE A 85 2.18 -5.16 1.12
C ILE A 85 3.23 -4.69 0.13
N ALA A 86 4.05 -3.72 0.56
CA ALA A 86 5.19 -3.21 -0.17
C ALA A 86 6.48 -3.88 0.32
N HIS A 87 7.27 -4.39 -0.61
CA HIS A 87 8.59 -4.97 -0.33
C HIS A 87 9.68 -4.01 -0.78
N HIS A 88 10.61 -3.64 0.11
CA HIS A 88 11.74 -2.82 -0.31
C HIS A 88 12.68 -3.66 -1.24
N PRO A 89 13.21 -3.09 -2.34
CA PRO A 89 13.96 -3.84 -3.35
C PRO A 89 15.32 -4.37 -2.87
N ILE A 90 15.96 -3.64 -1.95
CA ILE A 90 17.31 -3.95 -1.45
C ILE A 90 17.23 -4.53 -0.04
N THR A 91 16.64 -3.77 0.89
CA THR A 91 16.40 -4.24 2.25
C THR A 91 15.19 -5.17 2.27
N LYS A 92 15.24 -6.27 3.03
CA LYS A 92 14.10 -7.20 3.18
C LYS A 92 12.94 -6.59 3.99
N LYS A 93 12.93 -5.28 4.19
CA LYS A 93 11.92 -4.56 4.96
C LYS A 93 10.64 -4.41 4.14
N GLN A 94 9.54 -4.27 4.86
CA GLN A 94 8.20 -4.22 4.29
C GLN A 94 7.38 -3.16 5.00
N ALA A 95 6.36 -2.67 4.31
CA ALA A 95 5.27 -1.90 4.89
C ALA A 95 3.96 -2.50 4.38
N ASP A 96 2.95 -2.50 5.22
CA ASP A 96 1.60 -2.94 4.86
C ASP A 96 0.58 -1.88 5.21
N CYS A 97 -0.53 -1.88 4.49
CA CYS A 97 -1.67 -1.04 4.79
C CYS A 97 -2.94 -1.80 4.43
N THR A 98 -4.03 -1.58 5.17
CA THR A 98 -5.33 -2.23 4.92
C THR A 98 -6.42 -1.18 4.80
N PHE A 99 -7.20 -1.24 3.72
CA PHE A 99 -8.43 -0.48 3.54
C PHE A 99 -9.64 -1.43 3.44
N ARG A 100 -10.84 -0.91 3.68
CA ARG A 100 -12.07 -1.70 3.74
C ARG A 100 -13.03 -1.28 2.63
N ILE A 101 -13.60 -2.28 1.98
CA ILE A 101 -14.74 -2.11 1.07
C ILE A 101 -15.96 -2.70 1.78
N VAL A 102 -16.98 -1.87 1.98
CA VAL A 102 -18.24 -2.26 2.61
C VAL A 102 -19.34 -2.24 1.57
N ILE A 103 -19.94 -3.39 1.31
CA ILE A 103 -21.12 -3.54 0.46
C ILE A 103 -22.32 -3.74 1.40
N LYS A 104 -23.32 -2.87 1.32
CA LYS A 104 -24.50 -2.88 2.20
C LYS A 104 -25.80 -2.65 1.43
#